data_AF-A0A962VWM6-F1
#
_entry.id   AF-A0A962VWM6-F1
#
_cell.length_a   1.000
_cell.length_b   1.000
_cell.length_c   1.000
_cell.angle_alpha   90.00
_cell.angle_beta   90.00
_cell.angle_gamma   90.00
#
_symmetry.space_group_name_H-M   'P 1'
#
loop_
_entity.id
_entity.type
_entity.pdbx_description
1 polymer ?
#
loop_
_entity_poly.entity_id
_entity_poly.type
_entity_poly.pdbx_seq_one_letter_code
_entity_poly.pdbx_strand_id
1 'polypeptide(L)' 'MHRLAAWLLIFSLAAAWAEPLQLPTPGPKDTCPVCGMFVSLYPDWVATVVYQDGHAHHFDGAKDLFK' A
#
# COMPACT_ATOMS: atom_id res chain seq x y z
N MET A 1 28.84 27.59 -16.70
CA MET A 1 27.48 27.20 -17.16
C MET A 1 27.21 25.71 -16.98
N HIS A 2 28.09 24.80 -17.40
CA HIS A 2 27.90 23.35 -17.23
C HIS A 2 27.81 22.87 -15.77
N ARG A 3 28.57 23.49 -14.85
CA ARG A 3 28.49 23.15 -13.42
C ARG A 3 27.11 23.50 -12.85
N LEU A 4 26.59 24.70 -13.09
CA LEU A 4 25.26 25.14 -12.62
C LEU A 4 24.13 24.23 -13.12
N ALA A 5 24.20 23.78 -14.38
CA ALA A 5 23.24 22.83 -14.93
C ALA A 5 23.29 21.46 -14.22
N ALA A 6 24.49 20.96 -13.88
CA ALA A 6 24.64 19.72 -13.14
C ALA A 6 24.09 19.82 -11.70
N TRP A 7 24.30 20.95 -11.02
CA TRP A 7 23.75 21.19 -9.68
C TRP A 7 22.22 21.29 -9.69
N LEU A 8 21.63 21.93 -10.70
CA LEU A 8 20.17 22.00 -10.87
C LEU A 8 19.55 20.63 -11.11
N LEU A 9 20.18 19.78 -11.93
CA LEU A 9 19.74 18.40 -12.18
C LEU A 9 19.76 17.55 -10.90
N ILE A 10 20.83 17.63 -10.12
CA ILE A 10 20.94 16.90 -8.84
C ILE A 10 19.88 17.37 -7.84
N PHE A 11 19.59 18.67 -7.77
CA PHE A 11 18.57 19.22 -6.88
C PHE A 11 17.15 18.78 -7.25
N SER A 12 16.85 18.64 -8.56
CA SER A 12 15.55 18.16 -9.03
C SER A 12 15.28 16.67 -8.77
N LEU A 13 16.33 15.85 -8.64
CA LEU A 13 16.20 14.42 -8.33
C LEU A 13 15.94 14.14 -6.84
N ALA A 14 16.26 15.07 -5.95
CA ALA A 14 16.12 14.90 -4.51
C ALA A 14 14.67 15.02 -4.00
N ALA A 15 13.71 15.39 -4.85
CA ALA A 15 12.32 15.66 -4.45
C ALA A 15 11.37 14.46 -4.61
N ALA A 16 11.86 13.31 -5.10
CA ALA A 16 11.03 12.11 -5.27
C ALA A 16 10.98 11.28 -3.98
N TRP A 17 10.25 11.76 -2.97
CA TRP A 17 9.91 10.98 -1.78
C TRP A 17 8.47 10.49 -1.92
N ALA A 18 8.26 9.17 -1.82
CA ALA A 18 6.92 8.61 -1.75
C ALA A 18 6.40 8.80 -0.32
N GLU A 19 5.22 9.38 -0.19
CA GLU A 19 4.49 9.38 1.09
C GLU A 19 4.22 7.92 1.50
N PRO A 20 4.39 7.57 2.79
CA PRO A 20 3.96 6.27 3.28
C PRO A 20 2.48 6.05 2.97
N LEU A 21 2.17 4.95 2.29
CA LEU A 21 0.80 4.59 1.99
C LEU A 21 0.10 4.20 3.29
N GLN A 22 -0.76 5.08 3.80
CA GLN A 22 -1.51 4.81 5.03
C GLN A 22 -2.78 4.02 4.70
N LEU A 23 -2.77 2.72 4.98
CA LEU A 23 -3.89 1.81 4.76
C LEU A 23 -4.60 1.49 6.08
N PRO A 24 -5.94 1.31 6.07
CA PRO A 24 -6.65 0.80 7.25
C PRO A 24 -6.14 -0.60 7.60
N THR A 25 -5.90 -0.83 8.89
CA THR A 25 -5.55 -2.16 9.41
C THR A 25 -6.81 -3.01 9.54
N PRO A 26 -6.76 -4.31 9.23
CA PRO A 26 -7.91 -5.18 9.44
C PRO A 26 -8.34 -5.25 10.90
N GLY A 27 -9.64 -5.22 11.13
CA GLY A 27 -10.25 -5.50 12.40
C GLY A 27 -10.19 -6.99 12.80
N PRO A 28 -10.42 -7.32 14.08
CA PRO A 28 -10.36 -8.69 14.59
C PRO A 28 -11.42 -9.63 13.98
N LYS A 29 -12.45 -9.07 13.34
CA LYS A 29 -13.55 -9.83 12.71
C LYS A 29 -13.52 -9.78 11.19
N ASP A 30 -12.57 -9.06 10.60
CA ASP A 30 -12.49 -8.94 9.16
C ASP A 30 -11.99 -10.25 8.57
N THR A 31 -12.73 -10.73 7.58
CA THR A 31 -12.42 -11.96 6.87
C THR A 31 -12.06 -11.66 5.42
N CYS A 32 -11.16 -12.47 4.86
CA CYS A 32 -10.91 -12.42 3.43
C CYS A 32 -12.19 -12.80 2.67
N PRO A 33 -12.65 -11.98 1.70
CA PRO A 33 -13.88 -12.26 0.96
C PRO A 33 -13.77 -13.47 0.01
N VAL A 34 -12.55 -14.01 -0.18
CA VAL A 34 -12.27 -15.16 -1.06
C VAL A 34 -12.22 -16.46 -0.27
N CYS A 35 -11.41 -16.53 0.79
CA CYS A 35 -11.17 -17.76 1.54
C CYS A 35 -11.83 -17.80 2.93
N GLY A 36 -12.36 -16.68 3.43
CA GLY A 36 -13.01 -16.58 4.75
C GLY A 36 -12.08 -16.51 5.96
N MET A 37 -10.76 -16.47 5.75
CA MET A 37 -9.77 -16.41 6.82
C MET A 37 -9.78 -15.07 7.57
N PHE A 38 -9.60 -15.09 8.89
CA PHE A 38 -9.39 -13.89 9.70
C PHE A 38 -7.98 -13.32 9.46
N VAL A 39 -7.92 -12.24 8.68
CA VAL A 39 -6.66 -11.66 8.18
C VAL A 39 -5.86 -10.91 9.26
N SER A 40 -6.53 -10.42 10.31
CA SER A 40 -5.90 -9.68 11.40
C SER A 40 -4.93 -10.52 12.25
N LEU A 41 -5.07 -11.85 12.20
CA LEU A 41 -4.13 -12.76 12.87
C LEU A 41 -2.75 -12.76 12.21
N TYR A 42 -2.63 -12.18 11.01
CA TYR A 42 -1.43 -12.29 10.20
C TYR A 42 -1.13 -11.04 9.36
N PRO A 43 -0.81 -9.92 10.01
CA PRO A 43 -0.70 -8.60 9.38
C PRO A 43 0.38 -8.51 8.29
N ASP A 44 1.44 -9.31 8.39
CA ASP A 44 2.61 -9.22 7.50
C ASP A 44 2.33 -9.67 6.06
N TRP A 45 1.21 -10.37 5.83
CA TRP A 45 0.82 -10.85 4.51
C TRP A 45 -0.53 -10.34 4.02
N VAL A 46 -1.16 -9.40 4.74
CA VAL A 46 -2.45 -8.86 4.31
C VAL A 46 -2.27 -7.99 3.07
N ALA A 47 -3.13 -8.19 2.07
CA ALA A 47 -3.29 -7.25 0.97
C ALA A 47 -4.59 -6.45 1.18
N THR A 48 -4.55 -5.12 1.00
CA THR A 48 -5.71 -4.25 1.23
C THR A 48 -6.03 -3.42 -0.02
N VAL A 49 -7.32 -3.35 -0.37
CA VAL A 49 -7.86 -2.43 -1.38
C VAL A 49 -8.80 -1.46 -0.70
N VAL A 50 -8.51 -0.16 -0.83
CA VAL A 50 -9.41 0.92 -0.40
C VAL A 50 -10.17 1.42 -1.63
N TYR A 51 -11.50 1.30 -1.59
CA TYR A 51 -12.39 1.74 -2.65
C TYR A 51 -12.67 3.25 -2.53
N GLN A 52 -13.25 3.83 -3.58
CA GLN A 52 -13.52 5.28 -3.65
C GLN A 52 -14.51 5.76 -2.58
N ASP A 53 -15.37 4.87 -2.09
CA ASP A 53 -16.30 5.12 -0.97
C ASP A 53 -15.66 4.99 0.41
N GLY A 54 -14.35 4.68 0.47
CA GLY A 54 -13.59 4.50 1.70
C GLY A 54 -13.71 3.10 2.31
N HIS A 55 -14.51 2.20 1.73
CA HIS A 55 -14.54 0.81 2.17
C HIS A 55 -13.19 0.13 1.90
N ALA A 56 -12.77 -0.76 2.81
CA ALA A 56 -11.54 -1.52 2.66
C ALA A 56 -11.86 -3.02 2.60
N HIS A 57 -11.42 -3.68 1.52
CA HIS A 57 -11.31 -5.14 1.53
C HIS A 57 -9.91 -5.55 1.96
N HIS A 58 -9.85 -6.51 2.87
CA HIS A 58 -8.62 -7.15 3.29
C HIS A 58 -8.59 -8.59 2.78
N PHE A 59 -7.48 -8.99 2.17
CA PHE A 59 -7.28 -10.29 1.56
C PHE A 59 -6.17 -11.05 2.28
N ASP A 60 -6.29 -12.38 2.31
CA ASP A 60 -5.24 -13.30 2.78
C ASP A 60 -4.11 -13.41 1.73
N GLY A 61 -3.43 -12.27 1.52
CA GLY A 61 -2.32 -12.12 0.58
C GLY A 61 -2.70 -11.82 -0.86
N ALA A 62 -1.65 -11.54 -1.64
CA ALA A 62 -1.76 -11.19 -3.05
C ALA A 62 -2.45 -12.29 -3.88
N LYS A 63 -2.30 -13.57 -3.50
CA LYS A 63 -2.94 -14.69 -4.21
C LYS A 63 -4.46 -14.56 -4.21
N ASP A 64 -5.05 -14.10 -3.11
CA ASP A 64 -6.50 -13.99 -2.95
C ASP A 64 -6.99 -12.63 -3.45
N LEU A 65 -6.14 -11.60 -3.46
CA LEU A 65 -6.45 -10.32 -4.10
C LEU A 65 -6.66 -10.44 -5.62
N PHE A 66 -5.81 -11.22 -6.30
CA PHE A 66 -5.82 -11.34 -7.76
C PHE A 66 -6.62 -12.53 -8.29
N LYS A 67 -7.40 -13.20 -7.42
CA LYS A 67 -8.26 -14.34 -7.77
C LYS A 67 -9.60 -13.88 -8.32
#